data_AF-A0AB33BQH9-F1
#
_entry.id   AF-A0AB33BQH9-F1
#
_cell.length_a   1.000
_cell.length_b   1.000
_cell.length_c   1.000
_cell.angle_alpha   90.00
_cell.angle_beta   90.00
_cell.angle_gamma   90.00
#
_symmetry.space_group_name_H-M   'P 1'
#
loop_
_entity.id
_entity.type
_entity.pdbx_description
1 polymer ?
#
loop_
_entity_poly.entity_id
_entity_poly.type
_entity_poly.pdbx_seq_one_letter_code
_entity_poly.pdbx_strand_id
1 'polypeptide(L)' 'MDESFEWDEDKNRLNQQKHDVSFELAQYAFFDPNRVIV' A
#
# COMPACT_ATOMS: atom_id res chain seq x y z
N MET A 1 -1.28 -20.79 1.52
CA MET A 1 -1.62 -19.68 2.42
C MET A 1 -0.96 -18.48 1.79
N ASP A 2 -1.74 -17.70 1.04
CA ASP A 2 -1.23 -16.49 0.42
C ASP A 2 -1.05 -15.43 1.50
N GLU A 3 0.15 -14.89 1.64
CA GLU A 3 0.44 -13.74 2.51
C GLU A 3 -0.05 -12.46 1.80
N SER A 4 -1.36 -12.31 1.67
CA SER A 4 -1.98 -11.09 1.15
C SER A 4 -2.05 -10.04 2.25
N PHE A 5 -1.71 -8.80 1.92
CA PHE A 5 -2.01 -7.68 2.79
C PHE A 5 -3.52 -7.50 2.92
N GLU A 6 -3.97 -7.18 4.14
CA GLU A 6 -5.36 -6.79 4.42
C GLU A 6 -5.37 -5.36 4.97
N TRP A 7 -6.40 -4.60 4.59
CA TRP A 7 -6.63 -3.25 5.10
C TRP A 7 -8.12 -2.93 5.17
N ASP A 8 -8.40 -1.82 5.86
CA ASP A 8 -9.72 -1.22 5.93
C ASP A 8 -9.98 -0.37 4.68
N GLU A 9 -11.07 -0.65 3.97
CA GLU A 9 -11.42 0.03 2.72
C GLU A 9 -11.77 1.51 2.88
N ASP A 10 -12.29 1.92 4.04
CA ASP A 10 -12.55 3.34 4.29
C ASP A 10 -11.23 4.09 4.49
N LYS A 11 -10.24 3.45 5.11
CA LYS A 11 -8.87 4.01 5.15
C LYS A 11 -8.22 4.06 3.77
N ASN A 12 -8.39 3.04 2.94
CA ASN A 12 -7.89 3.03 1.56
C ASN A 12 -8.49 4.19 0.75
N ARG A 13 -9.81 4.42 0.86
CA ARG A 13 -10.49 5.54 0.20
C ARG A 13 -9.98 6.90 0.68
N LEU A 14 -9.78 7.08 1.98
CA LEU A 14 -9.20 8.30 2.52
C LEU A 14 -7.74 8.51 2.09
N ASN A 15 -6.97 7.44 1.96
CA ASN A 15 -5.59 7.50 1.45
C ASN A 15 -5.56 7.96 -0.02
N GLN A 16 -6.42 7.39 -0.86
CA GLN A 16 -6.56 7.80 -2.26
C GLN A 16 -6.92 9.27 -2.39
N GLN A 17 -7.83 9.80 -1.57
CA GLN A 17 -8.18 11.23 -1.59
C GLN A 17 -7.03 12.15 -1.16
N LYS A 18 -6.14 11.68 -0.28
CA LYS A 18 -5.03 12.48 0.27
C LYS A 18 -3.77 12.40 -0.58
N HIS A 19 -3.54 11.26 -1.24
CA HIS A 19 -2.25 10.91 -1.82
C HIS A 19 -2.35 10.40 -3.27
N ASP A 20 -3.55 10.31 -3.83
CA ASP A 20 -3.83 9.81 -5.19
C ASP A 20 -3.26 8.42 -5.48
N VAL A 21 -3.12 7.60 -4.43
CA VAL A 21 -2.61 6.22 -4.51
C VAL A 21 -3.43 5.29 -3.61
N SER A 22 -3.72 4.07 -4.09
CA SER A 22 -4.39 3.04 -3.30
C SER A 22 -3.39 2.18 -2.54
N PHE A 23 -3.83 1.48 -1.50
CA PHE A 23 -2.97 0.55 -0.76
C PHE A 23 -2.51 -0.65 -1.61
N GLU A 24 -3.37 -1.13 -2.51
CA GLU A 24 -3.04 -2.18 -3.49
C GLU A 24 -1.84 -1.80 -4.36
N LEU A 25 -1.76 -0.53 -4.78
CA LEU A 25 -0.63 -0.04 -5.57
C LEU A 25 0.57 0.29 -4.69
N ALA A 26 0.34 0.91 -3.53
CA ALA A 26 1.41 1.28 -2.61
C ALA A 26 2.16 0.07 -2.05
N GLN A 27 1.51 -1.11 -1.93
CA GLN A 27 2.17 -2.31 -1.39
C GLN A 27 3.41 -2.71 -2.19
N TYR A 28 3.46 -2.42 -3.49
CA TYR A 28 4.61 -2.76 -4.34
C TYR A 28 5.90 -2.05 -3.91
N ALA A 29 5.81 -0.92 -3.21
CA ALA A 29 6.97 -0.24 -2.64
C ALA A 29 7.70 -1.11 -1.59
N PHE A 30 6.98 -1.97 -0.86
CA PHE A 30 7.61 -2.89 0.10
C PHE A 30 8.41 -3.99 -0.61
N PHE A 31 8.07 -4.32 -1.85
CA PHE A 31 8.76 -5.33 -2.66
C PHE A 31 9.85 -4.76 -3.57
N ASP A 32 10.04 -3.44 -3.61
CA ASP A 32 11.09 -2.82 -4.40
C ASP A 32 12.49 -3.28 -3.90
N PRO A 33 13.32 -3.91 -4.75
CA PRO A 33 14.67 -4.34 -4.37
C PRO A 33 15.60 -3.17 -4.00
N ASN A 34 15.28 -1.96 -4.42
CA ASN A 34 16.00 -0.73 -4.10
C ASN A 34 15.30 0.11 -3.03
N ARG A 35 14.31 -0.44 -2.31
CA ARG A 35 13.62 0.32 -1.25
C ARG A 35 14.63 0.84 -0.23
N VAL A 36 14.48 2.11 0.15
CA VAL A 36 15.32 2.71 1.18
C VAL A 36 14.76 2.30 2.54
N ILE A 37 15.60 1.66 3.37
CA ILE A 37 15.32 1.34 4.76
C ILE A 37 16.13 2.31 5.61
N VAL A 38 15.46 3.14 6.41
CA VAL A 38 16.06 4.13 7.33
C VAL A 38 15.73 3.82 8.77
#